data_AF-A0A1E2WP66-F1
#
_entry.id   AF-A0A1E2WP66-F1
#
_cell.length_a   1.000
_cell.length_b   1.000
_cell.length_c   1.000
_cell.angle_alpha   90.00
_cell.angle_beta   90.00
_cell.angle_gamma   90.00
#
_symmetry.space_group_name_H-M   'P 1'
#
loop_
_entity.id
_entity.type
_entity.pdbx_description
1 polymer ?
#
loop_
_entity_poly.entity_id
_entity_poly.type
_entity_poly.pdbx_seq_one_letter_code
_entity_poly.pdbx_strand_id
1 'polypeptide(L)'
;MTISKATLTTARDSGVLVNKLASKISCISYQSMRRSSRVLREFVLYYFPIYNLSMNDFFRFYPILGFIEALVYQTDDEVEKLQGEGYGTLQHSPWRSKQEMILAVLEEYNLKHCHVELYMQKLEEYFELETQLLAASHVTHGMIKKAAELRSSDYRILHCTLLKMLGLNYPEDELNEEIRLMWPLEVLNDIEDDLMFYSEDVAAKHYNTYRMFVKVYGEKAPYFLRKELDFYESLFHKQLGRFSGMKRESFIKPWNAYRLDHPVPVIPEPILED
;
A
#
# COMPACT_ATOMS: atom_id res chain seq x y z
N MET A 1 46.62 60.34 7.74
CA MET A 1 46.84 58.90 7.94
C MET A 1 45.47 58.26 7.89
N THR A 2 45.13 57.68 6.74
CA THR A 2 43.76 57.34 6.33
C THR A 2 43.60 55.84 6.46
N ILE A 3 42.66 55.38 7.29
CA ILE A 3 42.35 53.95 7.42
C ILE A 3 41.13 53.64 6.56
N SER A 4 41.32 52.66 5.68
CA SER A 4 40.42 52.18 4.63
C SER A 4 39.10 51.62 5.18
N LYS A 5 37.98 51.97 4.54
CA LYS A 5 36.69 51.28 4.70
C LYS A 5 36.76 49.96 3.93
N ALA A 6 36.80 48.85 4.65
CA ALA A 6 36.54 47.54 4.07
C ALA A 6 35.04 47.39 3.81
N THR A 7 34.68 47.28 2.53
CA THR A 7 33.33 46.99 2.05
C THR A 7 32.97 45.56 2.43
N LEU A 8 32.05 45.38 3.39
CA LEU A 8 31.36 44.11 3.60
C LEU A 8 30.35 43.91 2.47
N THR A 9 30.76 43.19 1.43
CA THR A 9 29.86 42.64 0.42
C THR A 9 28.99 41.58 1.09
N THR A 10 27.74 41.94 1.35
CA THR A 10 26.67 41.01 1.75
C THR A 10 26.37 40.09 0.57
N ALA A 11 26.85 38.84 0.65
CA ALA A 11 26.54 37.80 -0.32
C ALA A 11 25.04 37.45 -0.25
N ARG A 12 24.26 38.01 -1.18
CA ARG A 12 22.97 37.50 -1.61
C ARG A 12 23.22 36.22 -2.43
N ASP A 13 23.41 35.08 -1.78
CA ASP A 13 23.47 33.80 -2.52
C ASP A 13 23.09 32.55 -1.70
N SER A 14 22.69 32.71 -0.44
CA SER A 14 22.26 31.58 0.40
C SER A 14 20.96 30.92 -0.10
N GLY A 15 20.02 31.69 -0.66
CA GLY A 15 18.75 31.15 -1.17
C GLY A 15 18.88 30.30 -2.44
N VAL A 16 19.82 30.63 -3.33
CA VAL A 16 20.04 29.90 -4.58
C VAL A 16 20.77 28.58 -4.33
N LEU A 17 21.74 28.56 -3.41
CA LEU A 17 22.46 27.36 -3.03
C LEU A 17 21.57 26.35 -2.26
N VAL A 18 20.73 26.86 -1.35
CA VAL A 18 19.76 26.04 -0.62
C VAL A 18 18.73 25.43 -1.59
N ASN A 19 18.24 26.18 -2.58
CA ASN A 19 17.34 25.64 -3.59
C ASN A 19 18.01 24.60 -4.51
N LYS A 20 19.31 24.76 -4.84
CA LYS A 20 20.09 23.80 -5.64
C LYS A 20 20.44 22.51 -4.88
N LEU A 21 20.59 22.58 -3.56
CA LEU A 21 20.82 21.42 -2.70
C LEU A 21 19.50 20.72 -2.36
N ALA A 22 18.43 21.49 -2.10
CA ALA A 22 17.08 20.97 -1.92
C ALA A 22 16.59 20.22 -3.18
N SER A 23 16.94 20.70 -4.38
CA SER A 23 16.64 19.97 -5.64
C SER A 23 17.46 18.69 -5.85
N LYS A 24 18.39 18.36 -4.94
CA LYS A 24 19.20 17.13 -4.96
C LYS A 24 18.88 16.16 -3.82
N ILE A 25 18.04 16.56 -2.86
CA ILE A 25 17.57 15.67 -1.80
C ILE A 25 16.28 15.04 -2.31
N SER A 26 16.28 13.73 -2.52
CA SER A 26 15.05 12.99 -2.77
C SER A 26 14.17 13.10 -1.53
N CYS A 27 13.13 13.92 -1.61
CA CYS A 27 12.16 14.12 -0.54
C CYS A 27 10.92 13.28 -0.82
N ILE A 28 10.34 12.71 0.24
CA ILE A 28 9.00 12.13 0.17
C ILE A 28 7.99 13.27 0.28
N SER A 29 6.92 13.19 -0.52
CA SER A 29 5.84 14.18 -0.44
C SER A 29 5.17 14.15 0.95
N TYR A 30 4.86 15.33 1.50
CA TYR A 30 4.11 15.43 2.77
C TYR A 30 2.76 14.73 2.69
N GLN A 31 2.10 14.79 1.54
CA GLN A 31 0.80 14.17 1.33
C GLN A 31 0.90 12.65 1.40
N SER A 32 1.93 12.06 0.77
CA SER A 32 2.15 10.62 0.77
C SER A 32 2.52 10.13 2.17
N MET A 33 3.34 10.88 2.93
CA MET A 33 3.58 10.60 4.36
C MET A 33 2.31 10.68 5.22
N ARG A 34 1.43 11.64 4.94
CA ARG A 34 0.16 11.77 5.65
C ARG A 34 -0.78 10.61 5.32
N ARG A 35 -0.91 10.23 4.05
CA ARG A 35 -1.70 9.08 3.58
C ARG A 35 -1.22 7.78 4.23
N SER A 36 0.10 7.55 4.22
CA SER A 36 0.70 6.36 4.84
C SER A 36 0.40 6.21 6.34
N SER A 37 0.10 7.32 7.04
CA SER A 37 -0.16 7.27 8.48
C SER A 37 -1.40 6.45 8.85
N ARG A 38 -2.41 6.40 7.98
CA ARG A 38 -3.61 5.57 8.18
C ARG A 38 -3.26 4.09 8.12
N VAL A 39 -2.61 3.67 7.03
CA VAL A 39 -2.15 2.28 6.84
C VAL A 39 -1.21 1.86 7.96
N LEU A 40 -0.29 2.72 8.39
CA LEU A 40 0.61 2.40 9.50
C LEU A 40 -0.11 2.22 10.84
N ARG A 41 -1.18 2.98 11.11
CA ARG A 41 -2.02 2.76 12.30
C ARG A 41 -2.68 1.39 12.23
N GLU A 42 -3.31 1.06 11.11
CA GLU A 42 -3.99 -0.22 10.89
C GLU A 42 -2.99 -1.38 10.98
N PHE A 43 -1.84 -1.25 10.32
CA PHE A 43 -0.76 -2.22 10.36
C PHE A 43 -0.30 -2.50 11.81
N VAL A 44 -0.14 -1.47 12.63
CA VAL A 44 0.18 -1.66 14.05
C VAL A 44 -0.93 -2.41 14.77
N LEU A 45 -2.19 -2.01 14.61
CA LEU A 45 -3.32 -2.64 15.28
C LEU A 45 -3.52 -4.10 14.88
N TYR A 46 -3.25 -4.45 13.62
CA TYR A 46 -3.52 -5.77 13.07
C TYR A 46 -2.32 -6.71 13.17
N TYR A 47 -1.08 -6.22 13.10
CA TYR A 47 0.09 -7.12 13.05
C TYR A 47 0.86 -7.18 14.37
N PHE A 48 0.90 -6.12 15.16
CA PHE A 48 1.66 -6.15 16.42
C PHE A 48 1.14 -7.20 17.41
N PRO A 49 -0.19 -7.42 17.56
CA PRO A 49 -0.70 -8.47 18.42
C PRO A 49 -0.25 -9.88 18.03
N ILE A 50 0.01 -10.12 16.73
CA ILE A 50 0.47 -11.43 16.22
C ILE A 50 1.88 -11.74 16.75
N TYR A 51 2.71 -10.70 16.92
CA TYR A 51 4.11 -10.81 17.32
C TYR A 51 4.38 -10.39 18.76
N ASN A 52 3.32 -10.21 19.57
CA ASN A 52 3.41 -9.71 20.95
C ASN A 52 4.14 -8.36 21.08
N LEU A 53 3.99 -7.51 20.07
CA LEU A 53 4.53 -6.15 20.07
C LEU A 53 3.54 -5.19 20.73
N SER A 54 4.06 -4.14 21.32
CA SER A 54 3.31 -3.06 21.96
C SER A 54 3.31 -1.79 21.11
N MET A 55 2.44 -0.84 21.43
CA MET A 55 2.46 0.48 20.79
C MET A 55 3.81 1.21 20.95
N ASN A 56 4.57 0.92 22.01
CA ASN A 56 5.89 1.52 22.21
C ASN A 56 6.91 1.02 21.17
N ASP A 57 6.73 -0.21 20.67
CA ASP A 57 7.59 -0.78 19.63
C ASP A 57 7.37 -0.10 18.27
N PHE A 58 6.30 0.68 18.11
CA PHE A 58 6.04 1.43 16.88
C PHE A 58 7.23 2.29 16.49
N PHE A 59 7.80 3.04 17.44
CA PHE A 59 8.93 3.94 17.17
C PHE A 59 10.21 3.21 16.77
N ARG A 60 10.32 1.91 17.06
CA ARG A 60 11.43 1.07 16.62
C ARG A 60 11.28 0.69 15.14
N PHE A 61 10.07 0.39 14.68
CA PHE A 61 9.83 -0.15 13.34
C PHE A 61 9.39 0.91 12.32
N TYR A 62 8.71 1.97 12.79
CA TYR A 62 8.14 3.03 11.97
C TYR A 62 9.12 3.70 10.99
N PRO A 63 10.40 3.99 11.33
CA PRO A 63 11.28 4.67 10.38
C PRO A 63 11.43 3.94 9.05
N ILE A 64 11.46 2.60 9.05
CA ILE A 64 11.58 1.80 7.83
C ILE A 64 10.20 1.51 7.24
N LEU A 65 9.25 1.07 8.05
CA LEU A 65 7.91 0.73 7.56
C LEU A 65 7.19 1.96 6.98
N GLY A 66 7.28 3.10 7.66
CA GLY A 66 6.69 4.34 7.18
C GLY A 66 7.41 4.94 5.97
N PHE A 67 8.72 4.72 5.84
CA PHE A 67 9.47 5.10 4.63
C PHE A 67 8.98 4.33 3.41
N ILE A 68 8.84 3.00 3.53
CA ILE A 68 8.31 2.13 2.48
C ILE A 68 6.91 2.59 2.09
N GLU A 69 6.01 2.69 3.06
CA GLU A 69 4.60 2.98 2.81
C GLU A 69 4.40 4.37 2.18
N ALA A 70 5.16 5.37 2.63
CA ALA A 70 5.06 6.70 2.05
C ALA A 70 5.58 6.74 0.60
N LEU A 71 6.54 5.89 0.21
CA LEU A 71 6.99 5.75 -1.18
C LEU A 71 6.00 4.99 -2.05
N VAL A 72 5.26 4.02 -1.48
CA VAL A 72 4.13 3.37 -2.15
C VAL A 72 3.07 4.42 -2.48
N TYR A 73 2.59 5.19 -1.50
CA TYR A 73 1.59 6.24 -1.76
C TYR A 73 2.07 7.34 -2.70
N GLN A 74 3.36 7.68 -2.67
CA GLN A 74 3.88 8.63 -3.64
C GLN A 74 3.84 8.06 -5.06
N THR A 75 4.00 6.75 -5.20
CA THR A 75 3.87 6.05 -6.48
C THR A 75 2.42 6.02 -6.94
N ASP A 76 1.46 5.76 -6.04
CA ASP A 76 0.02 5.87 -6.33
C ASP A 76 -0.31 7.26 -6.90
N ASP A 77 0.10 8.34 -6.21
CA ASP A 77 -0.13 9.73 -6.65
C ASP A 77 0.49 10.00 -8.04
N GLU A 78 1.68 9.47 -8.32
CA GLU A 78 2.37 9.62 -9.60
C GLU A 78 1.68 8.81 -10.72
N VAL A 79 1.18 7.62 -10.42
CA VAL A 79 0.44 6.75 -11.37
C VAL A 79 -0.91 7.37 -11.73
N GLU A 80 -1.71 7.79 -10.74
CA GLU A 80 -3.00 8.47 -10.95
C GLU A 80 -2.84 9.72 -11.84
N LYS A 81 -1.78 10.50 -11.61
CA LYS A 81 -1.48 11.67 -12.43
C LYS A 81 -1.18 11.29 -13.89
N LEU A 82 -0.37 10.25 -14.11
CA LEU A 82 -0.03 9.79 -15.46
C LEU A 82 -1.25 9.21 -16.19
N GLN A 83 -2.14 8.51 -15.49
CA GLN A 83 -3.41 8.06 -16.03
C GLN A 83 -4.28 9.25 -16.49
N GLY A 84 -4.29 10.35 -15.72
CA GLY A 84 -5.00 11.58 -16.07
C GLY A 84 -4.42 12.35 -17.27
N GLU A 85 -3.11 12.26 -17.52
CA GLU A 85 -2.42 12.87 -18.67
C GLU A 85 -2.59 12.04 -19.97
N GLY A 86 -3.12 10.82 -19.86
CA GLY A 86 -3.44 9.92 -20.96
C GLY A 86 -2.61 8.63 -20.93
N TYR A 87 -3.29 7.49 -21.17
CA TYR A 87 -2.74 6.13 -21.06
C TYR A 87 -1.61 5.75 -22.06
N GLY A 88 -1.10 6.72 -22.84
CA GLY A 88 -0.33 6.47 -24.07
C GLY A 88 1.17 6.25 -23.91
N THR A 89 1.81 6.63 -22.79
CA THR A 89 3.28 6.55 -22.67
C THR A 89 3.76 6.48 -21.22
N LEU A 90 3.56 5.35 -20.55
CA LEU A 90 4.42 4.97 -19.42
C LEU A 90 5.71 4.37 -20.00
N GLN A 91 6.67 5.21 -20.41
CA GLN A 91 7.99 4.71 -20.83
C GLN A 91 8.77 4.08 -19.65
N HIS A 92 8.47 4.50 -18.42
CA HIS A 92 9.09 3.99 -17.20
C HIS A 92 8.06 3.96 -16.06
N SER A 93 7.95 2.82 -15.37
CA SER A 93 7.13 2.70 -14.16
C SER A 93 7.67 3.62 -13.06
N PRO A 94 6.86 4.54 -12.51
CA PRO A 94 7.28 5.41 -11.42
C PRO A 94 7.79 4.61 -10.21
N TRP A 95 7.24 3.41 -10.01
CA TRP A 95 7.56 2.49 -8.93
C TRP A 95 9.01 2.03 -8.92
N ARG A 96 9.61 1.79 -10.09
CA ARG A 96 10.95 1.19 -10.18
C ARG A 96 12.03 1.99 -9.46
N SER A 97 11.98 3.31 -9.59
CA SER A 97 12.89 4.20 -8.86
C SER A 97 12.70 4.13 -7.34
N LYS A 98 11.47 3.89 -6.87
CA LYS A 98 11.15 3.77 -5.44
C LYS A 98 11.55 2.40 -4.91
N GLN A 99 11.37 1.34 -5.68
CA GLN A 99 11.90 0.01 -5.37
C GLN A 99 13.41 0.09 -5.14
N GLU A 100 14.17 0.75 -6.03
CA GLU A 100 15.62 0.91 -5.87
C GLU A 100 15.98 1.66 -4.58
N MET A 101 15.25 2.73 -4.24
CA MET A 101 15.45 3.45 -2.97
C MET A 101 15.16 2.59 -1.75
N ILE A 102 14.05 1.84 -1.76
CA ILE A 102 13.70 0.96 -0.64
C ILE A 102 14.74 -0.16 -0.50
N LEU A 103 15.12 -0.81 -1.60
CA LEU A 103 16.10 -1.89 -1.57
C LEU A 103 17.47 -1.41 -1.09
N ALA A 104 17.89 -0.20 -1.44
CA ALA A 104 19.14 0.39 -0.94
C ALA A 104 19.10 0.56 0.59
N VAL A 105 17.99 1.08 1.13
CA VAL A 105 17.80 1.19 2.60
C VAL A 105 17.76 -0.19 3.24
N LEU A 106 16.99 -1.13 2.70
CA LEU A 106 16.91 -2.47 3.26
C LEU A 106 18.25 -3.22 3.24
N GLU A 107 19.08 -3.03 2.21
CA GLU A 107 20.44 -3.57 2.14
C GLU A 107 21.34 -2.95 3.22
N GLU A 108 21.32 -1.62 3.37
CA GLU A 108 22.13 -0.91 4.37
C GLU A 108 21.85 -1.38 5.80
N TYR A 109 20.59 -1.71 6.11
CA TYR A 109 20.17 -2.20 7.42
C TYR A 109 20.14 -3.73 7.53
N ASN A 110 20.62 -4.48 6.53
CA ASN A 110 20.61 -5.96 6.48
C ASN A 110 19.20 -6.56 6.65
N LEU A 111 18.21 -5.93 6.02
CA LEU A 111 16.78 -6.30 6.05
C LEU A 111 16.26 -6.79 4.70
N LYS A 112 17.09 -6.76 3.65
CA LYS A 112 16.71 -7.23 2.33
C LYS A 112 16.28 -8.70 2.36
N HIS A 113 15.25 -9.03 1.57
CA HIS A 113 14.71 -10.38 1.52
C HIS A 113 14.00 -10.68 0.19
N CYS A 114 14.12 -11.91 -0.29
CA CYS A 114 13.51 -12.37 -1.54
C CYS A 114 11.98 -12.17 -1.56
N HIS A 115 11.30 -12.37 -0.43
CA HIS A 115 9.85 -12.15 -0.35
C HIS A 115 9.46 -10.67 -0.38
N VAL A 116 10.30 -9.78 0.16
CA VAL A 116 10.06 -8.33 0.04
C VAL A 116 10.17 -7.94 -1.44
N GLU A 117 11.20 -8.42 -2.14
CA GLU A 117 11.39 -8.19 -3.58
C GLU A 117 10.24 -8.78 -4.42
N LEU A 118 9.78 -9.99 -4.11
CA LEU A 118 8.64 -10.62 -4.76
C LEU A 118 7.39 -9.74 -4.67
N TYR A 119 7.08 -9.22 -3.48
CA TYR A 119 5.90 -8.39 -3.30
C TYR A 119 6.06 -6.99 -3.91
N MET A 120 7.28 -6.45 -3.99
CA MET A 120 7.56 -5.26 -4.78
C MET A 120 7.28 -5.46 -6.27
N GLN A 121 7.62 -6.63 -6.83
CA GLN A 121 7.30 -6.98 -8.22
C GLN A 121 5.79 -7.13 -8.43
N LYS A 122 5.10 -7.78 -7.49
CA LYS A 122 3.62 -7.89 -7.54
C LYS A 122 2.92 -6.54 -7.46
N LEU A 123 3.46 -5.61 -6.67
CA LEU A 123 2.93 -4.24 -6.62
C LEU A 123 3.21 -3.48 -7.94
N GLU A 124 4.31 -3.77 -8.63
CA GLU A 124 4.53 -3.27 -10.00
C GLU A 124 3.47 -3.81 -10.98
N GLU A 125 3.22 -5.12 -10.94
CA GLU A 125 2.15 -5.74 -11.73
C GLU A 125 0.78 -5.12 -11.44
N TYR A 126 0.52 -4.73 -10.19
CA TYR A 126 -0.71 -4.04 -9.80
C TYR A 126 -0.86 -2.71 -10.55
N PHE A 127 0.14 -1.83 -10.47
CA PHE A 127 0.09 -0.51 -11.13
C PHE A 127 -0.15 -0.62 -12.64
N GLU A 128 0.48 -1.60 -13.28
CA GLU A 128 0.27 -1.87 -14.71
C GLU A 128 -1.16 -2.36 -14.98
N LEU A 129 -1.64 -3.33 -14.19
CA LEU A 129 -2.97 -3.91 -14.36
C LEU A 129 -4.09 -2.90 -14.08
N GLU A 130 -3.92 -2.07 -13.07
CA GLU A 130 -4.84 -1.00 -12.71
C GLU A 130 -5.02 -0.02 -13.88
N THR A 131 -3.91 0.43 -14.46
CA THR A 131 -3.89 1.30 -15.64
C THR A 131 -4.57 0.63 -16.84
N GLN A 132 -4.34 -0.67 -17.05
CA GLN A 132 -5.00 -1.45 -18.09
C GLN A 132 -6.51 -1.55 -17.86
N LEU A 133 -6.97 -1.78 -16.63
CA LEU A 133 -8.38 -1.91 -16.28
C LEU A 133 -9.16 -0.61 -16.53
N LEU A 134 -8.55 0.53 -16.21
CA LEU A 134 -9.10 1.85 -16.50
C LEU A 134 -9.24 2.09 -18.02
N ALA A 135 -8.22 1.76 -18.79
CA ALA A 135 -8.20 1.98 -20.24
C ALA A 135 -8.99 0.94 -21.06
N ALA A 136 -9.20 -0.27 -20.55
CA ALA A 136 -9.78 -1.37 -21.31
C ALA A 136 -11.27 -1.16 -21.61
N SER A 137 -11.67 -1.46 -22.85
CA SER A 137 -13.09 -1.53 -23.23
C SER A 137 -13.78 -2.80 -22.73
N HIS A 138 -13.01 -3.87 -22.50
CA HIS A 138 -13.50 -5.14 -21.99
C HIS A 138 -12.73 -5.53 -20.73
N VAL A 139 -13.43 -5.51 -19.60
CA VAL A 139 -12.92 -5.96 -18.30
C VAL A 139 -13.55 -7.31 -17.97
N THR A 140 -12.81 -8.20 -17.32
CA THR A 140 -13.32 -9.48 -16.85
C THR A 140 -13.22 -9.58 -15.33
N HIS A 141 -14.10 -10.37 -14.72
CA HIS A 141 -14.04 -10.66 -13.28
C HIS A 141 -12.64 -11.12 -12.82
N GLY A 142 -12.00 -11.99 -13.61
CA GLY A 142 -10.67 -12.52 -13.26
C GLY A 142 -9.59 -11.43 -13.19
N MET A 143 -9.67 -10.40 -14.03
CA MET A 143 -8.74 -9.27 -13.97
C MET A 143 -8.98 -8.41 -12.73
N ILE A 144 -10.25 -8.17 -12.38
CA ILE A 144 -10.61 -7.40 -11.17
C ILE A 144 -10.11 -8.12 -9.92
N LYS A 145 -10.35 -9.44 -9.86
CA LYS A 145 -9.86 -10.28 -8.78
C LYS A 145 -8.34 -10.24 -8.68
N LYS A 146 -7.63 -10.39 -9.81
CA LYS A 146 -6.16 -10.30 -9.85
C LYS A 146 -5.69 -8.93 -9.31
N ALA A 147 -6.33 -7.83 -9.69
CA ALA A 147 -5.97 -6.50 -9.22
C ALA A 147 -6.18 -6.36 -7.70
N ALA A 148 -7.32 -6.78 -7.16
CA ALA A 148 -7.56 -6.77 -5.71
C ALA A 148 -6.53 -7.62 -4.94
N GLU A 149 -6.17 -8.79 -5.46
CA GLU A 149 -5.16 -9.65 -4.84
C GLU A 149 -3.75 -9.06 -4.91
N LEU A 150 -3.40 -8.37 -6.00
CA LEU A 150 -2.11 -7.70 -6.14
C LEU A 150 -2.03 -6.41 -5.31
N ARG A 151 -3.15 -5.67 -5.13
CA ARG A 151 -3.19 -4.43 -4.36
C ARG A 151 -2.67 -4.61 -2.93
N SER A 152 -3.00 -5.74 -2.32
CA SER A 152 -2.56 -6.09 -0.95
C SER A 152 -1.03 -6.19 -0.79
N SER A 153 -0.27 -6.16 -1.88
CA SER A 153 1.19 -6.32 -1.87
C SER A 153 1.92 -5.25 -1.05
N ASP A 154 1.36 -4.06 -0.86
CA ASP A 154 1.93 -3.04 0.04
C ASP A 154 1.99 -3.54 1.50
N TYR A 155 0.87 -4.05 2.04
CA TYR A 155 0.81 -4.71 3.34
C TYR A 155 1.79 -5.88 3.41
N ARG A 156 1.95 -6.66 2.32
CA ARG A 156 2.92 -7.77 2.27
C ARG A 156 4.36 -7.32 2.39
N ILE A 157 4.72 -6.22 1.72
CA ILE A 157 6.05 -5.63 1.81
C ILE A 157 6.32 -5.22 3.25
N LEU A 158 5.37 -4.52 3.88
CA LEU A 158 5.48 -4.11 5.29
C LEU A 158 5.58 -5.32 6.23
N HIS A 159 4.75 -6.33 6.04
CA HIS A 159 4.71 -7.53 6.88
C HIS A 159 6.00 -8.34 6.78
N CYS A 160 6.48 -8.59 5.57
CA CYS A 160 7.76 -9.26 5.33
C CYS A 160 8.92 -8.47 5.94
N THR A 161 8.93 -7.15 5.78
CA THR A 161 9.96 -6.27 6.36
C THR A 161 9.94 -6.33 7.88
N LEU A 162 8.77 -6.28 8.51
CA LEU A 162 8.63 -6.41 9.97
C LEU A 162 9.22 -7.74 10.47
N LEU A 163 8.94 -8.86 9.80
CA LEU A 163 9.50 -10.16 10.18
C LEU A 163 11.03 -10.17 10.15
N LYS A 164 11.65 -9.58 9.11
CA LYS A 164 13.11 -9.45 9.04
C LYS A 164 13.64 -8.55 10.16
N MET A 165 12.96 -7.45 10.48
CA MET A 165 13.33 -6.57 11.60
C MET A 165 13.21 -7.27 12.97
N LEU A 166 12.33 -8.28 13.09
CA LEU A 166 12.20 -9.13 14.27
C LEU A 166 13.26 -10.25 14.34
N GLY A 167 14.11 -10.40 13.31
CA GLY A 167 15.06 -11.51 13.22
C GLY A 167 14.41 -12.85 12.94
N LEU A 168 13.13 -12.86 12.55
CA LEU A 168 12.41 -14.06 12.12
C LEU A 168 12.85 -14.36 10.68
N ASN A 169 13.99 -15.01 10.53
CA ASN A 169 14.44 -15.52 9.23
C ASN A 169 13.58 -16.73 8.87
N TYR A 170 12.67 -16.54 7.91
CA TYR A 170 11.90 -17.63 7.31
C TYR A 170 12.65 -18.16 6.08
N PRO A 171 12.59 -19.47 5.79
CA PRO A 171 13.24 -20.05 4.62
C PRO A 171 12.79 -19.34 3.33
N GLU A 172 13.70 -19.16 2.37
CA GLU A 172 13.42 -18.47 1.10
C GLU A 172 12.28 -19.12 0.30
N ASP A 173 12.03 -20.41 0.52
CA ASP A 173 11.03 -21.19 -0.22
C ASP A 173 9.68 -21.33 0.51
N GLU A 174 9.58 -20.88 1.77
CA GLU A 174 8.39 -21.07 2.59
C GLU A 174 7.84 -19.74 3.11
N LEU A 175 6.67 -19.36 2.57
CA LEU A 175 5.87 -18.30 3.16
C LEU A 175 5.54 -18.69 4.62
N ASN A 176 5.73 -17.78 5.58
CA ASN A 176 5.38 -18.12 6.96
C ASN A 176 3.84 -18.25 7.11
N GLU A 177 3.37 -19.04 8.07
CA GLU A 177 1.95 -19.32 8.26
C GLU A 177 1.11 -18.06 8.54
N GLU A 178 1.70 -17.10 9.27
CA GLU A 178 1.13 -15.79 9.59
C GLU A 178 0.89 -14.98 8.30
N ILE A 179 1.90 -14.95 7.42
CA ILE A 179 1.83 -14.29 6.12
C ILE A 179 0.70 -14.92 5.29
N ARG A 180 0.57 -16.26 5.26
CA ARG A 180 -0.55 -16.90 4.54
C ARG A 180 -1.92 -16.55 5.12
N LEU A 181 -2.04 -16.55 6.45
CA LEU A 181 -3.32 -16.33 7.13
C LEU A 181 -3.84 -14.90 6.98
N MET A 182 -2.96 -13.90 6.98
CA MET A 182 -3.37 -12.49 6.92
C MET A 182 -3.79 -12.06 5.51
N TRP A 183 -3.33 -12.75 4.47
CA TRP A 183 -3.58 -12.35 3.08
C TRP A 183 -5.07 -12.15 2.71
N PRO A 184 -6.01 -13.04 3.06
CA PRO A 184 -7.42 -12.80 2.76
C PRO A 184 -7.98 -11.56 3.48
N LEU A 185 -7.47 -11.23 4.67
CA LEU A 185 -7.86 -10.03 5.41
C LEU A 185 -7.35 -8.76 4.74
N GLU A 186 -6.11 -8.79 4.23
CA GLU A 186 -5.51 -7.66 3.50
C GLU A 186 -6.29 -7.37 2.22
N VAL A 187 -6.61 -8.39 1.42
CA VAL A 187 -7.43 -8.22 0.21
C VAL A 187 -8.83 -7.71 0.55
N LEU A 188 -9.42 -8.20 1.65
CA LEU A 188 -10.72 -7.73 2.12
C LEU A 188 -10.66 -6.25 2.52
N ASN A 189 -9.62 -5.84 3.27
CA ASN A 189 -9.39 -4.46 3.69
C ASN A 189 -9.33 -3.51 2.48
N ASP A 190 -8.57 -3.86 1.43
CA ASP A 190 -8.47 -3.03 0.23
C ASP A 190 -9.81 -2.87 -0.50
N ILE A 191 -10.59 -3.96 -0.64
CA ILE A 191 -11.91 -3.89 -1.28
C ILE A 191 -12.90 -3.07 -0.43
N GLU A 192 -12.86 -3.22 0.89
CA GLU A 192 -13.74 -2.47 1.80
C GLU A 192 -13.35 -0.98 1.88
N ASP A 193 -12.05 -0.66 1.80
CA ASP A 193 -11.57 0.72 1.67
C ASP A 193 -12.07 1.36 0.37
N ASP A 194 -12.00 0.66 -0.76
CA ASP A 194 -12.56 1.13 -2.04
C ASP A 194 -14.07 1.44 -1.94
N LEU A 195 -14.82 0.69 -1.14
CA LEU A 195 -16.25 0.97 -0.95
C LEU A 195 -16.48 2.30 -0.21
N MET A 196 -15.58 2.69 0.69
CA MET A 196 -15.70 3.92 1.48
C MET A 196 -15.47 5.17 0.63
N PHE A 197 -14.66 5.08 -0.42
CA PHE A 197 -14.32 6.20 -1.32
C PHE A 197 -14.95 6.07 -2.71
N TYR A 198 -15.90 5.13 -2.88
CA TYR A 198 -16.45 4.76 -4.18
C TYR A 198 -16.97 5.95 -5.01
N SER A 199 -17.72 6.87 -4.38
CA SER A 199 -18.31 7.99 -5.10
C SER A 199 -17.25 9.00 -5.53
N GLU A 200 -16.27 9.26 -4.67
CA GLU A 200 -15.13 10.13 -4.93
C GLU A 200 -14.25 9.58 -6.05
N ASP A 201 -13.91 8.29 -6.01
CA ASP A 201 -13.05 7.64 -6.99
C ASP A 201 -13.71 7.58 -8.37
N VAL A 202 -15.02 7.27 -8.45
CA VAL A 202 -15.77 7.32 -9.70
C VAL A 202 -15.76 8.73 -10.28
N ALA A 203 -16.02 9.76 -9.46
CA ALA A 203 -16.01 11.15 -9.91
C ALA A 203 -14.61 11.60 -10.40
N ALA A 204 -13.55 11.15 -9.73
CA ALA A 204 -12.16 11.41 -10.12
C ALA A 204 -11.68 10.54 -11.30
N LYS A 205 -12.49 9.56 -11.72
CA LYS A 205 -12.14 8.51 -12.69
C LYS A 205 -10.95 7.65 -12.26
N HIS A 206 -10.66 7.59 -10.96
CA HIS A 206 -9.63 6.76 -10.38
C HIS A 206 -10.03 5.29 -10.40
N TYR A 207 -9.04 4.41 -10.29
CA TYR A 207 -9.33 2.99 -10.10
C TYR A 207 -10.09 2.79 -8.79
N ASN A 208 -11.06 1.90 -8.85
CA ASN A 208 -11.80 1.44 -7.69
C ASN A 208 -12.32 0.04 -8.01
N THR A 209 -12.12 -0.91 -7.11
CA THR A 209 -12.47 -2.31 -7.35
C THR A 209 -13.96 -2.46 -7.61
N TYR A 210 -14.82 -1.80 -6.83
CA TYR A 210 -16.26 -1.87 -7.03
C TYR A 210 -16.70 -1.23 -8.35
N ARG A 211 -16.10 -0.09 -8.73
CA ARG A 211 -16.32 0.51 -10.06
C ARG A 211 -16.04 -0.47 -11.19
N MET A 212 -14.99 -1.29 -11.09
CA MET A 212 -14.72 -2.31 -12.09
C MET A 212 -15.77 -3.43 -12.10
N PHE A 213 -16.32 -3.82 -10.94
CA PHE A 213 -17.47 -4.74 -10.90
C PHE A 213 -18.70 -4.14 -11.59
N VAL A 214 -18.97 -2.85 -11.40
CA VAL A 214 -20.06 -2.14 -12.10
C VAL A 214 -19.84 -2.14 -13.61
N LYS A 215 -18.61 -1.90 -14.07
CA LYS A 215 -18.26 -1.97 -15.50
C LYS A 215 -18.53 -3.35 -16.13
N VAL A 216 -18.41 -4.43 -15.37
CA VAL A 216 -18.64 -5.81 -15.86
C VAL A 216 -20.10 -6.25 -15.73
N TYR A 217 -20.76 -5.89 -14.63
CA TYR A 217 -22.05 -6.48 -14.23
C TYR A 217 -23.21 -5.48 -14.20
N GLY A 218 -22.95 -4.19 -14.40
CA GLY A 218 -23.92 -3.11 -14.27
C GLY A 218 -24.62 -3.15 -12.91
N GLU A 219 -25.94 -3.08 -12.93
CA GLU A 219 -26.80 -3.13 -11.73
C GLU A 219 -26.61 -4.40 -10.88
N LYS A 220 -26.06 -5.49 -11.44
CA LYS A 220 -25.82 -6.74 -10.70
C LYS A 220 -24.51 -6.74 -9.93
N ALA A 221 -23.68 -5.71 -10.05
CA ALA A 221 -22.40 -5.60 -9.36
C ALA A 221 -22.45 -5.82 -7.84
N PRO A 222 -23.45 -5.31 -7.07
CA PRO A 222 -23.49 -5.52 -5.63
C PRO A 222 -23.52 -7.00 -5.24
N TYR A 223 -24.24 -7.81 -6.02
CA TYR A 223 -24.34 -9.25 -5.80
C TYR A 223 -22.99 -9.97 -6.00
N PHE A 224 -22.26 -9.62 -7.07
CA PHE A 224 -20.96 -10.24 -7.36
C PHE A 224 -19.86 -9.74 -6.43
N LEU A 225 -19.88 -8.46 -6.05
CA LEU A 225 -18.94 -7.95 -5.04
C LEU A 225 -19.16 -8.63 -3.69
N ARG A 226 -20.43 -8.76 -3.25
CA ARG A 226 -20.75 -9.47 -2.00
C ARG A 226 -20.16 -10.88 -1.97
N LYS A 227 -20.23 -11.61 -3.09
CA LYS A 227 -19.63 -12.95 -3.19
C LYS A 227 -18.12 -12.95 -2.98
N GLU A 228 -17.39 -11.96 -3.51
CA GLU A 228 -15.94 -11.89 -3.28
C GLU A 228 -15.62 -11.51 -1.83
N LEU A 229 -16.36 -10.56 -1.22
CA LEU A 229 -16.20 -10.23 0.20
C LEU A 229 -16.44 -11.48 1.08
N ASP A 230 -17.55 -12.18 0.86
CA ASP A 230 -17.90 -13.41 1.59
C ASP A 230 -16.83 -14.51 1.37
N PHE A 231 -16.24 -14.58 0.17
CA PHE A 231 -15.19 -15.53 -0.15
C PHE A 231 -13.92 -15.27 0.66
N TYR A 232 -13.40 -14.05 0.68
CA TYR A 232 -12.17 -13.72 1.41
C TYR A 232 -12.34 -13.81 2.92
N GLU A 233 -13.49 -13.38 3.46
CA GLU A 233 -13.84 -13.56 4.87
C GLU A 233 -13.91 -15.04 5.25
N SER A 234 -14.63 -15.85 4.45
CA SER A 234 -14.70 -17.30 4.68
C SER A 234 -13.33 -17.97 4.58
N LEU A 235 -12.48 -17.51 3.66
CA LEU A 235 -11.12 -18.01 3.49
C LEU A 235 -10.26 -17.71 4.72
N PHE A 236 -10.33 -16.49 5.26
CA PHE A 236 -9.66 -16.11 6.51
C PHE A 236 -10.08 -17.04 7.65
N HIS A 237 -11.39 -17.19 7.89
CA HIS A 237 -11.90 -18.04 8.98
C HIS A 237 -11.54 -19.52 8.81
N LYS A 238 -11.57 -20.03 7.58
CA LYS A 238 -11.14 -21.40 7.27
C LYS A 238 -9.66 -21.60 7.58
N GLN A 239 -8.81 -20.62 7.27
CA GLN A 239 -7.38 -20.68 7.58
C GLN A 239 -7.13 -20.56 9.09
N LEU A 240 -7.83 -19.65 9.77
CA LEU A 240 -7.78 -19.49 11.22
C LEU A 240 -8.16 -20.78 11.97
N GLY A 241 -9.12 -21.55 11.44
CA GLY A 241 -9.53 -22.84 12.00
C GLY A 241 -8.44 -23.93 12.01
N ARG A 242 -7.31 -23.72 11.30
CA ARG A 242 -6.15 -24.63 11.32
C ARG A 242 -5.26 -24.44 12.55
N PHE A 243 -5.41 -23.33 13.26
CA PHE A 243 -4.63 -23.00 14.44
C PHE A 243 -5.40 -23.33 15.73
N SER A 244 -4.69 -23.57 16.81
CA SER A 244 -5.27 -23.85 18.13
C SER A 244 -4.51 -23.12 19.25
N GLY A 245 -5.13 -23.03 20.42
CA GLY A 245 -4.54 -22.40 21.61
C GLY A 245 -4.13 -20.93 21.40
N MET A 246 -3.02 -20.54 22.04
CA MET A 246 -2.53 -19.15 22.02
C MET A 246 -2.25 -18.63 20.61
N LYS A 247 -1.80 -19.50 19.68
CA LYS A 247 -1.54 -19.09 18.28
C LYS A 247 -2.83 -18.72 17.54
N ARG A 248 -3.95 -19.39 17.84
CA ARG A 248 -5.25 -18.97 17.29
C ARG A 248 -5.72 -17.64 17.89
N GLU A 249 -5.54 -17.48 19.20
CA GLU A 249 -5.93 -16.25 19.91
C GLU A 249 -5.18 -15.00 19.41
N SER A 250 -3.90 -15.14 19.05
CA SER A 250 -3.11 -14.03 18.51
C SER A 250 -3.63 -13.52 17.17
N PHE A 251 -4.34 -14.34 16.38
CA PHE A 251 -4.96 -13.93 15.11
C PHE A 251 -6.43 -13.49 15.25
N ILE A 252 -7.12 -13.92 16.30
CA ILE A 252 -8.48 -13.43 16.60
C ILE A 252 -8.44 -11.94 16.97
N LYS A 253 -7.41 -11.49 17.69
CA LYS A 253 -7.26 -10.08 18.07
C LYS A 253 -7.21 -9.14 16.86
N PRO A 254 -6.35 -9.36 15.84
CA PRO A 254 -6.36 -8.63 14.58
C PRO A 254 -7.72 -8.61 13.89
N TRP A 255 -8.39 -9.76 13.78
CA TRP A 255 -9.72 -9.84 13.16
C TRP A 255 -10.75 -8.95 13.88
N ASN A 256 -10.77 -9.02 15.21
CA ASN A 256 -11.70 -8.21 16.00
C ASN A 256 -11.38 -6.71 15.91
N ALA A 257 -10.10 -6.34 15.89
CA ALA A 257 -9.68 -4.96 15.69
C ALA A 257 -10.08 -4.46 14.30
N TYR A 258 -9.83 -5.27 13.26
CA TYR A 258 -10.24 -4.99 11.89
C TYR A 258 -11.76 -4.78 11.79
N ARG A 259 -12.59 -5.70 12.28
CA ARG A 259 -14.06 -5.55 12.21
C ARG A 259 -14.63 -4.42 13.07
N LEU A 260 -13.87 -3.94 14.06
CA LEU A 260 -14.23 -2.76 14.83
C LEU A 260 -13.97 -1.47 14.04
N ASP A 261 -12.81 -1.38 13.38
CA ASP A 261 -12.44 -0.23 12.55
C ASP A 261 -13.19 -0.25 11.20
N HIS A 262 -13.49 -1.44 10.68
CA HIS A 262 -14.16 -1.72 9.41
C HIS A 262 -15.40 -2.60 9.61
N PRO A 263 -16.51 -2.02 10.11
CA PRO A 263 -17.79 -2.72 10.16
C PRO A 263 -18.19 -3.21 8.76
N VAL A 264 -18.92 -4.33 8.69
CA VAL A 264 -19.35 -4.92 7.41
C VAL A 264 -20.01 -3.84 6.54
N PRO A 265 -19.43 -3.52 5.36
CA PRO A 265 -19.86 -2.36 4.62
C PRO A 265 -21.20 -2.60 3.94
N VAL A 266 -21.99 -1.53 3.90
CA VAL A 266 -23.13 -1.41 3.00
C VAL A 266 -22.57 -1.15 1.61
N ILE A 267 -22.83 -2.07 0.67
CA ILE A 267 -22.41 -1.86 -0.73
C ILE A 267 -23.33 -0.78 -1.31
N PRO A 268 -22.79 0.34 -1.82
CA PRO A 268 -23.58 1.44 -2.35
C PRO A 268 -24.23 1.05 -3.69
N GLU A 269 -25.26 1.80 -4.08
CA GLU A 269 -25.89 1.63 -5.39
C GLU A 269 -24.87 1.86 -6.52
N PRO A 270 -24.87 1.05 -7.58
CA PRO A 270 -23.98 1.21 -8.72
C PRO A 270 -24.13 2.58 -9.40
N ILE A 271 -23.02 3.29 -9.61
CA ILE A 271 -22.94 4.43 -10.51
C ILE A 271 -22.61 3.89 -11.90
N LEU A 272 -23.60 3.91 -12.79
CA LEU A 272 -23.42 3.49 -14.19
C LEU A 272 -22.76 4.63 -14.97
N GLU A 273 -21.57 4.36 -15.51
CA GLU A 273 -20.84 5.26 -16.38
C GLU A 273 -21.18 4.94 -17.85
N ASP A 274 -21.41 5.98 -18.65
CA ASP A 274 -21.72 5.90 -20.09
C ASP A 274 -20.50 5.49 -20.95
#